data_AF-A0A4Y2SDA6-F1
#
_entry.id   AF-A0A4Y2SDA6-F1
#
_cell.length_a   1.000
_cell.length_b   1.000
_cell.length_c   1.000
_cell.angle_alpha   90.00
_cell.angle_beta   90.00
_cell.angle_gamma   90.00
#
_symmetry.space_group_name_H-M   'P 1'
#
loop_
_entity.id
_entity.type
_entity.pdbx_description
1 polymer ?
#
loop_
_entity_poly.entity_id
_entity_poly.type
_entity_poly.pdbx_seq_one_letter_code
_entity_poly.pdbx_strand_id
1 'polypeptide(L)'
;MTFKFKRNLEETISATLRRKELLVSWGKHLVGGDGISYYRQSCGLPMGTSFSSALANIFLHTSERKFIKNNLISAYRYIDDLIVFDNLDTLINSYPEELKLNKTNNNNNNCNYLDPAIKIIDSSISVGIYDKRDDFNFRAISLCHYHTNLNLKVIKNTIHSQVKRIKNICNNHSAIVKATDNLNINLKLNGYPGHYFIINN
;
A
#
# COMPACT_ATOMS: atom_id res chain seq x y z
N MET A 1 -5.37 -2.80 48.61
CA MET A 1 -6.76 -2.79 48.12
C MET A 1 -6.72 -3.26 46.66
N THR A 2 -6.99 -4.54 46.43
CA THR A 2 -6.69 -5.22 45.16
C THR A 2 -7.99 -5.35 44.37
N PHE A 3 -8.17 -4.53 43.34
CA PHE A 3 -9.33 -4.64 42.45
C PHE A 3 -9.09 -5.73 41.40
N LYS A 4 -9.56 -6.95 41.68
CA LYS A 4 -9.71 -8.01 40.67
C LYS A 4 -11.00 -7.77 39.89
N PHE A 5 -10.90 -7.23 38.68
CA PHE A 5 -12.01 -7.26 37.72
C PHE A 5 -11.96 -8.58 36.93
N LYS A 6 -12.87 -9.50 37.27
CA LYS A 6 -13.19 -10.67 36.45
C LYS A 6 -14.05 -10.16 35.28
N ARG A 7 -13.47 -10.05 34.09
CA ARG A 7 -14.23 -9.71 32.87
C ARG A 7 -14.98 -10.96 32.41
N ASN A 8 -16.31 -10.92 32.47
CA ASN A 8 -17.14 -11.98 31.92
C ASN A 8 -16.95 -12.05 30.39
N LEU A 9 -16.63 -13.24 29.88
CA LEU A 9 -16.41 -13.49 28.46
C LEU A 9 -17.65 -13.15 27.61
N GLU A 10 -18.86 -13.32 28.16
CA GLU A 10 -20.13 -13.02 27.47
C GLU A 10 -20.36 -11.52 27.24
N GLU A 11 -20.01 -10.65 28.21
CA GLU A 11 -20.10 -9.19 28.02
C GLU A 11 -19.10 -8.69 26.97
N THR A 12 -17.96 -9.37 26.84
CA THR A 12 -16.93 -9.00 25.87
C THR A 12 -17.38 -9.35 24.46
N ILE A 13 -18.03 -10.50 24.27
CA ILE A 13 -18.62 -10.92 22.99
C ILE A 13 -19.80 -10.02 22.62
N SER A 14 -20.69 -9.72 23.59
CA SER A 14 -21.83 -8.80 23.42
C SER A 14 -21.40 -7.38 23.07
N ALA A 15 -20.38 -6.82 23.75
CA ALA A 15 -19.85 -5.50 23.42
C ALA A 15 -19.16 -5.44 22.04
N THR A 16 -18.58 -6.55 21.59
CA THR A 16 -17.95 -6.64 20.25
C THR A 16 -19.01 -6.74 19.15
N LEU A 17 -20.08 -7.52 19.38
CA LEU A 17 -21.27 -7.57 18.51
C LEU A 17 -21.98 -6.20 18.44
N ARG A 18 -22.19 -5.55 19.58
CA ARG A 18 -22.82 -4.22 19.65
C ARG A 18 -21.99 -3.12 18.96
N ARG A 19 -20.66 -3.23 18.98
CA ARG A 19 -19.77 -2.35 18.21
C ARG A 19 -19.84 -2.61 16.71
N LYS A 20 -19.93 -3.88 16.28
CA LYS A 20 -20.18 -4.22 14.87
C LYS A 20 -21.53 -3.66 14.39
N GLU A 21 -22.59 -3.80 15.18
CA GLU A 21 -23.92 -3.25 14.87
C GLU A 21 -23.94 -1.72 14.81
N LEU A 22 -23.21 -1.04 15.71
CA LEU A 22 -23.10 0.43 15.69
C LEU A 22 -22.36 0.94 14.44
N LEU A 23 -21.28 0.27 14.03
CA LEU A 23 -20.55 0.62 12.80
C LEU A 23 -21.43 0.43 11.56
N VAL A 24 -22.19 -0.67 11.50
CA VAL A 24 -23.16 -0.96 10.43
C VAL A 24 -24.33 0.03 10.46
N SER A 25 -24.78 0.45 11.66
CA SER A 25 -25.85 1.45 11.83
C SER A 25 -25.40 2.86 11.43
N TRP A 26 -24.14 3.22 11.64
CA TRP A 26 -23.62 4.53 11.26
C TRP A 26 -23.38 4.64 9.75
N GLY A 27 -22.92 3.56 9.10
CA GLY A 27 -22.80 3.50 7.64
C GLY A 27 -24.15 3.68 6.91
N LYS A 28 -25.24 3.23 7.55
CA LYS A 28 -26.62 3.30 7.04
C LYS A 28 -27.19 4.72 6.90
N HIS A 29 -26.55 5.75 7.45
CA HIS A 29 -26.97 7.15 7.34
C HIS A 29 -26.12 7.99 6.38
N LEU A 30 -25.15 7.36 5.69
CA LEU A 30 -24.30 8.05 4.75
C LEU A 30 -24.98 8.05 3.37
N VAL A 31 -25.31 9.27 2.94
CA VAL A 31 -26.00 9.55 1.68
C VAL A 31 -24.98 10.13 0.71
N GLY A 32 -24.66 9.37 -0.35
CA GLY A 32 -23.93 9.90 -1.50
C GLY A 32 -24.94 10.44 -2.52
N GLY A 33 -24.63 11.54 -3.20
CA GLY A 33 -25.51 12.11 -4.21
C GLY A 33 -24.75 12.61 -5.43
N ASP A 34 -25.36 12.47 -6.60
CA ASP A 34 -24.88 13.00 -7.89
C ASP A 34 -25.36 14.44 -8.14
N GLY A 35 -25.98 15.05 -7.12
CA GLY A 35 -26.60 16.38 -7.19
C GLY A 35 -28.08 16.37 -7.55
N ILE A 36 -28.64 15.23 -8.00
CA ILE A 36 -30.04 15.08 -8.41
C ILE A 36 -30.75 14.00 -7.57
N SER A 37 -30.05 12.92 -7.24
CA SER A 37 -30.57 11.80 -6.47
C SER A 37 -29.70 11.48 -5.25
N TYR A 38 -30.34 10.94 -4.22
CA TYR A 38 -29.70 10.53 -2.98
C TYR A 38 -29.65 9.01 -2.90
N TYR A 39 -28.44 8.46 -2.76
CA TYR A 39 -28.20 7.03 -2.65
C TYR A 39 -27.72 6.69 -1.24
N ARG A 40 -28.29 5.63 -0.67
CA ARG A 40 -27.87 5.11 0.63
C ARG A 40 -26.79 4.06 0.44
N GLN A 41 -25.68 4.20 1.16
CA GLN A 41 -24.67 3.15 1.18
C GLN A 41 -25.20 1.90 1.89
N SER A 42 -25.21 0.77 1.19
CA SER A 42 -25.69 -0.52 1.70
C SER A 42 -24.57 -1.38 2.31
N CYS A 43 -23.32 -1.16 1.91
CA CYS A 43 -22.16 -1.95 2.35
C CYS A 43 -20.90 -1.10 2.46
N GLY A 44 -20.07 -1.39 3.47
CA GLY A 44 -18.77 -0.77 3.68
C GLY A 44 -18.82 0.67 4.20
N LEU A 45 -17.65 1.31 4.20
CA LEU A 45 -17.47 2.71 4.57
C LEU A 45 -17.37 3.58 3.32
N PRO A 46 -17.96 4.79 3.29
CA PRO A 46 -17.87 5.66 2.13
C PRO A 46 -16.46 6.23 2.00
N MET A 47 -15.82 5.92 0.88
CA MET A 47 -14.53 6.52 0.53
C MET A 47 -14.66 8.04 0.46
N GLY A 48 -13.64 8.75 0.95
CA GLY A 48 -13.58 10.22 0.90
C GLY A 48 -14.23 10.94 2.08
N THR A 49 -14.94 10.26 2.97
CA THR A 49 -15.37 10.87 4.23
C THR A 49 -14.21 10.97 5.23
N SER A 50 -14.18 12.05 6.01
CA SER A 50 -13.07 12.38 6.92
C SER A 50 -12.79 11.31 7.99
N PHE A 51 -13.79 10.52 8.37
CA PHE A 51 -13.67 9.51 9.42
C PHE A 51 -13.50 8.08 8.89
N SER A 52 -13.80 7.81 7.61
CA SER A 52 -13.80 6.43 7.10
C SER A 52 -12.43 5.79 7.11
N SER A 53 -11.37 6.55 6.81
CA SER A 53 -9.99 6.06 6.86
C SER A 53 -9.57 5.64 8.27
N ALA A 54 -9.90 6.46 9.27
CA ALA A 54 -9.62 6.15 10.68
C ALA A 54 -10.39 4.91 11.15
N LEU A 55 -11.65 4.80 10.75
CA LEU A 55 -12.52 3.70 11.13
C LEU A 55 -12.09 2.37 10.49
N ALA A 56 -11.75 2.39 9.19
CA ALA A 56 -11.18 1.25 8.49
C ALA A 56 -9.88 0.78 9.17
N ASN A 57 -8.98 1.71 9.50
CA ASN A 57 -7.73 1.39 10.19
C ASN A 57 -7.95 0.76 11.57
N ILE A 58 -8.89 1.27 12.36
CA ILE A 58 -9.24 0.70 13.66
C ILE A 58 -9.81 -0.71 13.47
N PHE A 59 -10.73 -0.88 12.52
CA PHE A 59 -11.35 -2.17 12.22
C PHE A 59 -10.30 -3.22 11.84
N LEU A 60 -9.47 -2.95 10.84
CA LEU A 60 -8.39 -3.84 10.39
C LEU A 60 -7.43 -4.17 11.54
N HIS A 61 -6.98 -3.16 12.27
CA HIS A 61 -6.09 -3.35 13.41
C HIS A 61 -6.72 -4.24 14.50
N THR A 62 -8.02 -4.12 14.78
CA THR A 62 -8.68 -4.99 15.77
C THR A 62 -8.76 -6.45 15.34
N SER A 63 -8.90 -6.71 14.04
CA SER A 63 -8.89 -8.06 13.46
C SER A 63 -7.48 -8.66 13.51
N GLU A 64 -6.47 -7.90 13.07
CA GLU A 64 -5.07 -8.33 12.99
C GLU A 64 -4.42 -8.52 14.38
N ARG A 65 -4.79 -7.70 15.36
CA ARG A 65 -4.15 -7.66 16.70
C ARG A 65 -4.11 -9.01 17.41
N LYS A 66 -5.10 -9.88 17.19
CA LYS A 66 -5.15 -11.21 17.80
C LYS A 66 -3.96 -12.09 17.39
N PHE A 67 -3.48 -11.92 16.16
CA PHE A 67 -2.42 -12.73 15.56
C PHE A 67 -1.05 -12.10 15.77
N ILE A 68 -0.96 -10.77 15.65
CA ILE A 68 0.27 -10.02 15.92
C ILE A 68 0.69 -10.17 17.39
N LYS A 69 -0.25 -10.06 18.34
CA LYS A 69 0.08 -10.14 19.79
C LYS A 69 0.63 -11.51 20.21
N ASN A 70 0.30 -12.56 19.47
CA ASN A 70 0.78 -13.92 19.74
C ASN A 70 2.08 -14.24 18.99
N ASN A 71 2.71 -13.25 18.33
CA ASN A 71 3.90 -13.42 17.47
C ASN A 71 3.75 -14.51 16.40
N LEU A 72 2.51 -14.78 15.95
CA LEU A 72 2.24 -15.83 14.96
C LEU A 72 2.56 -15.36 13.53
N ILE A 73 2.57 -14.05 13.29
CA ILE A 73 2.62 -13.45 11.96
C ILE A 73 3.50 -12.21 11.97
N SER A 74 4.45 -12.16 11.04
CA SER A 74 5.21 -10.94 10.70
C SER A 74 4.56 -10.28 9.49
N ALA A 75 3.78 -9.22 9.73
CA ALA A 75 3.08 -8.48 8.71
C ALA A 75 3.20 -6.97 8.90
N TYR A 76 3.23 -6.24 7.79
CA TYR A 76 3.20 -4.77 7.76
C TYR A 76 2.06 -4.33 6.84
N ARG A 77 1.29 -3.36 7.31
CA ARG A 77 0.15 -2.81 6.57
C ARG A 77 0.33 -1.32 6.33
N TYR A 78 0.08 -0.90 5.08
CA TYR A 78 -0.03 0.49 4.69
C TYR A 78 -1.42 0.74 4.12
N ILE A 79 -2.30 1.34 4.94
CA ILE A 79 -3.71 1.55 4.60
C ILE A 79 -4.35 0.21 4.21
N ASP A 80 -4.55 -0.04 2.92
CA ASP A 80 -5.20 -1.24 2.39
C ASP A 80 -4.20 -2.28 1.88
N ASP A 81 -2.92 -1.90 1.68
CA ASP A 81 -1.87 -2.81 1.23
C ASP A 81 -1.25 -3.54 2.41
N LEU A 82 -1.13 -4.87 2.30
CA LEU A 82 -0.63 -5.74 3.35
C LEU A 82 0.50 -6.62 2.80
N ILE A 83 1.67 -6.58 3.43
CA ILE A 83 2.77 -7.52 3.19
C ILE A 83 2.90 -8.45 4.38
N VAL A 84 3.00 -9.75 4.09
CA VAL A 84 3.08 -10.82 5.07
C VAL A 84 4.28 -11.70 4.74
N PHE A 85 5.17 -11.90 5.70
CA PHE A 85 6.36 -12.72 5.51
C PHE A 85 6.16 -14.19 5.87
N ASP A 86 5.16 -14.50 6.71
CA ASP A 86 4.91 -15.87 7.18
C ASP A 86 3.41 -16.11 7.48
N ASN A 87 2.97 -17.36 7.38
CA ASN A 87 1.63 -17.82 7.78
C ASN A 87 0.44 -17.04 7.18
N LEU A 88 0.51 -16.71 5.87
CA LEU A 88 -0.55 -15.98 5.16
C LEU A 88 -1.94 -16.62 5.32
N ASP A 89 -2.03 -17.94 5.29
CA ASP A 89 -3.32 -18.66 5.38
C ASP A 89 -4.02 -18.42 6.72
N THR A 90 -3.24 -18.32 7.81
CA THR A 90 -3.79 -18.02 9.13
C THR A 90 -4.36 -16.61 9.20
N LEU A 91 -3.74 -15.66 8.49
CA LEU A 91 -4.21 -14.29 8.39
C LEU A 91 -5.46 -14.19 7.52
N ILE A 92 -5.50 -14.88 6.37
CA ILE A 92 -6.66 -14.88 5.47
C ILE A 92 -7.91 -15.34 6.21
N ASN A 93 -7.81 -16.42 6.97
CA ASN A 93 -8.92 -16.96 7.76
C ASN A 93 -9.34 -16.09 8.94
N SER A 94 -8.56 -15.06 9.28
CA SER A 94 -8.89 -14.14 10.38
C SER A 94 -9.86 -13.03 9.99
N TYR A 95 -9.92 -12.72 8.71
CA TYR A 95 -10.76 -11.66 8.20
C TYR A 95 -12.21 -12.14 8.07
N PRO A 96 -13.19 -11.25 8.32
CA PRO A 96 -14.59 -11.61 8.17
C PRO A 96 -14.91 -11.85 6.68
N GLU A 97 -15.92 -12.66 6.37
CA GLU A 97 -16.24 -13.09 5.00
C GLU A 97 -16.55 -11.92 4.05
N GLU A 98 -17.02 -10.80 4.61
CA GLU A 98 -17.29 -9.56 3.90
C GLU A 98 -16.01 -8.85 3.43
N LEU A 99 -14.85 -9.14 4.02
CA LEU A 99 -13.55 -8.55 3.70
C LEU A 99 -12.56 -9.62 3.23
N LYS A 100 -12.69 -10.04 1.98
CA LYS A 100 -11.80 -11.03 1.36
C LYS A 100 -10.44 -10.41 1.03
N LEU A 101 -9.38 -11.01 1.57
CA LEU A 101 -8.01 -10.69 1.16
C LEU A 101 -7.72 -11.33 -0.20
N ASN A 102 -7.29 -10.50 -1.15
CA ASN A 102 -6.85 -10.97 -2.46
C ASN A 102 -5.33 -11.08 -2.49
N LYS A 103 -4.82 -12.25 -2.88
CA LYS A 103 -3.40 -12.44 -3.11
C LYS A 103 -3.01 -11.81 -4.46
N THR A 104 -2.21 -10.76 -4.40
CA THR A 104 -1.73 -10.03 -5.60
C THR A 104 -0.45 -10.61 -6.18
N ASN A 105 0.29 -11.41 -5.41
CA ASN A 105 1.56 -11.98 -5.85
C ASN A 105 1.35 -13.25 -6.68
N ASN A 106 2.02 -13.32 -7.83
CA ASN A 106 2.02 -14.52 -8.66
C ASN A 106 2.77 -15.68 -8.00
N ASN A 107 3.92 -15.39 -7.36
CA ASN A 107 4.72 -16.39 -6.65
C ASN A 107 4.99 -15.97 -5.20
N ASN A 108 5.32 -16.92 -4.32
CA ASN A 108 5.68 -16.61 -2.93
C ASN A 108 7.05 -15.92 -2.80
N ASN A 109 7.90 -16.02 -3.83
CA ASN A 109 9.26 -15.46 -3.82
C ASN A 109 9.34 -14.09 -4.49
N ASN A 110 8.24 -13.55 -5.01
CA ASN A 110 8.20 -12.22 -5.59
C ASN A 110 6.97 -11.45 -5.09
N CYS A 111 7.16 -10.19 -4.73
CA CYS A 111 6.05 -9.33 -4.39
C CYS A 111 6.39 -7.87 -4.67
N ASN A 112 5.36 -7.09 -4.95
CA ASN A 112 5.46 -5.65 -5.01
C ASN A 112 4.69 -5.09 -3.82
N TYR A 113 5.31 -4.19 -3.06
CA TYR A 113 4.66 -3.54 -1.92
C TYR A 113 4.97 -2.06 -1.97
N LEU A 114 3.99 -1.23 -2.32
CA LEU A 114 4.17 0.20 -2.62
C LEU A 114 5.17 0.40 -3.78
N ASP A 115 6.33 1.02 -3.49
CA ASP A 115 7.41 1.29 -4.45
C ASP A 115 8.45 0.14 -4.61
N PRO A 116 8.83 -0.64 -3.58
CA PRO A 116 9.78 -1.73 -3.76
C PRO A 116 9.20 -2.97 -4.47
N ALA A 117 9.96 -3.48 -5.43
CA ALA A 117 9.87 -4.84 -5.96
C ALA A 117 10.78 -5.76 -5.14
N ILE A 118 10.21 -6.66 -4.35
CA ILE A 118 10.94 -7.56 -3.46
C ILE A 118 11.00 -8.94 -4.10
N LYS A 119 12.20 -9.52 -4.16
CA LYS A 119 12.43 -10.87 -4.67
C LYS A 119 13.33 -11.65 -3.73
N ILE A 120 12.98 -12.91 -3.47
CA ILE A 120 13.80 -13.85 -2.70
C ILE A 120 14.56 -14.72 -3.71
N ILE A 121 15.89 -14.61 -3.72
CA ILE A 121 16.79 -15.35 -4.61
C ILE A 121 17.83 -16.05 -3.73
N ASP A 122 17.89 -17.37 -3.76
CA ASP A 122 18.86 -18.19 -3.03
C ASP A 122 18.99 -17.83 -1.54
N SER A 123 17.86 -17.58 -0.87
CA SER A 123 17.77 -17.14 0.54
C SER A 123 18.28 -15.71 0.81
N SER A 124 18.62 -14.95 -0.23
CA SER A 124 18.90 -13.51 -0.16
C SER A 124 17.71 -12.68 -0.64
N ILE A 125 17.54 -11.48 -0.07
CA ILE A 125 16.49 -10.55 -0.48
C ILE A 125 17.09 -9.56 -1.48
N SER A 126 16.52 -9.51 -2.68
CA SER A 126 16.81 -8.52 -3.71
C SER A 126 15.66 -7.53 -3.77
N VAL A 127 15.97 -6.25 -3.58
CA VAL A 127 14.99 -5.15 -3.64
C VAL A 127 15.33 -4.28 -4.84
N GLY A 128 14.36 -4.12 -5.73
CA GLY A 128 14.39 -3.19 -6.85
C GLY A 128 13.24 -2.20 -6.77
N ILE A 129 13.10 -1.38 -7.81
CA ILE A 129 11.96 -0.46 -7.95
C ILE A 129 10.87 -1.12 -8.76
N TYR A 130 9.65 -1.03 -8.25
CA TYR A 130 8.43 -1.29 -8.97
C TYR A 130 7.80 0.03 -9.42
N ASP A 131 7.29 0.05 -10.64
CA ASP A 131 6.52 1.15 -11.17
C ASP A 131 5.24 0.60 -11.79
N LYS A 132 4.11 0.79 -11.11
CA LYS A 132 2.80 0.32 -11.58
C LYS A 132 2.42 0.87 -12.95
N ARG A 133 3.05 1.96 -13.38
CA ARG A 133 2.86 2.51 -14.72
C ARG A 133 3.29 1.56 -15.84
N ASP A 134 4.23 0.66 -15.54
CA ASP A 134 4.73 -0.33 -16.48
C ASP A 134 3.73 -1.47 -16.72
N ASP A 135 2.73 -1.63 -15.84
CA ASP A 135 1.68 -2.65 -15.99
C ASP A 135 0.59 -2.27 -16.99
N PHE A 136 0.55 -1.01 -17.45
CA PHE A 136 -0.41 -0.58 -18.45
C PHE A 136 0.09 -0.88 -19.86
N ASN A 137 -0.85 -1.27 -20.74
CA ASN A 137 -0.57 -1.48 -22.17
C ASN A 137 -0.34 -0.18 -22.97
N PHE A 138 -0.23 0.95 -22.28
CA PHE A 138 0.03 2.26 -22.87
C PHE A 138 1.12 2.97 -22.08
N ARG A 139 1.83 3.88 -22.73
CA ARG A 139 2.86 4.66 -22.07
C ARG A 139 2.25 5.70 -21.13
N ALA A 140 2.36 5.47 -19.83
CA ALA A 140 2.02 6.45 -18.81
C ALA A 140 3.20 7.42 -18.57
N ILE A 141 3.02 8.69 -18.91
CA ILE A 141 4.06 9.71 -18.79
C ILE A 141 4.21 10.13 -17.33
N SER A 142 5.41 9.95 -16.78
CA SER A 142 5.75 10.20 -15.38
C SER A 142 6.37 11.56 -15.10
N LEU A 143 7.01 12.16 -16.11
CA LEU A 143 7.76 13.40 -16.01
C LEU A 143 7.24 14.39 -17.04
N CYS A 144 7.29 15.66 -16.68
CA CYS A 144 6.97 16.75 -17.59
C CYS A 144 7.94 16.76 -18.77
N HIS A 145 7.48 17.14 -19.96
CA HIS A 145 8.32 17.29 -21.14
C HIS A 145 9.42 18.34 -20.93
N TYR A 146 10.58 18.19 -21.59
CA TYR A 146 11.71 19.10 -21.41
C TYR A 146 11.36 20.57 -21.72
N HIS A 147 10.61 20.81 -22.79
CA HIS A 147 10.16 22.15 -23.22
C HIS A 147 8.91 22.67 -22.47
N THR A 148 8.70 22.28 -21.21
CA THR A 148 7.59 22.80 -20.42
C THR A 148 7.88 24.21 -19.89
N ASN A 149 6.83 24.96 -19.56
CA ASN A 149 6.97 26.26 -18.90
C ASN A 149 7.31 26.16 -17.40
N LEU A 150 7.82 25.00 -16.95
CA LEU A 150 8.21 24.79 -15.57
C LEU A 150 9.60 25.37 -15.31
N ASN A 151 9.80 25.88 -14.11
CA ASN A 151 11.11 26.35 -13.69
C ASN A 151 12.13 25.19 -13.71
N LEU A 152 13.29 25.41 -14.34
CA LEU A 152 14.38 24.43 -14.44
C LEU A 152 14.81 23.85 -13.08
N LYS A 153 14.69 24.63 -12.00
CA LYS A 153 14.99 24.16 -10.63
C LYS A 153 14.04 23.04 -10.19
N VAL A 154 12.75 23.15 -10.53
CA VAL A 154 11.74 22.12 -10.23
C VAL A 154 12.11 20.85 -10.98
N ILE A 155 12.39 20.96 -12.27
CA ILE A 155 12.78 19.84 -13.12
C ILE A 155 14.02 19.12 -12.57
N LYS A 156 15.10 19.86 -12.27
CA LYS A 156 16.34 19.30 -11.70
C LYS A 156 16.10 18.60 -10.36
N ASN A 157 15.30 19.21 -9.49
CA ASN A 157 14.96 18.63 -8.19
C ASN A 157 14.13 17.36 -8.33
N THR A 158 13.18 17.30 -9.28
CA THR A 158 12.40 16.09 -9.56
C THR A 158 13.31 14.95 -10.00
N ILE A 159 14.24 15.20 -10.93
CA ILE A 159 15.21 14.19 -11.38
C ILE A 159 16.10 13.74 -10.21
N HIS A 160 16.64 14.70 -9.44
CA HIS A 160 17.46 14.38 -8.26
C HIS A 160 16.71 13.50 -7.26
N SER A 161 15.44 13.81 -6.98
CA SER A 161 14.59 13.01 -6.10
C SER A 161 14.36 11.60 -6.65
N GLN A 162 14.24 11.41 -7.96
CA GLN A 162 14.14 10.06 -8.55
C GLN A 162 15.42 9.24 -8.38
N VAL A 163 16.59 9.85 -8.57
CA VAL A 163 17.87 9.17 -8.33
C VAL A 163 18.04 8.82 -6.86
N LYS A 164 17.70 9.74 -5.95
CA LYS A 164 17.72 9.48 -4.52
C LYS A 164 16.76 8.35 -4.12
N ARG A 165 15.58 8.30 -4.74
CA ARG A 165 14.61 7.20 -4.58
C ARG A 165 15.20 5.87 -5.01
N ILE A 166 15.84 5.79 -6.18
CA ILE A 166 16.54 4.59 -6.65
C ILE A 166 17.58 4.12 -5.63
N LYS A 167 18.44 5.03 -5.17
CA LYS A 167 19.49 4.70 -4.21
C LYS A 167 18.96 4.23 -2.85
N ASN A 168 17.84 4.78 -2.39
CA ASN A 168 17.27 4.43 -1.09
C ASN A 168 16.50 3.11 -1.10
N ILE A 169 15.92 2.73 -2.24
CA ILE A 169 15.09 1.53 -2.36
C ILE A 169 15.93 0.32 -2.78
N CYS A 170 16.76 0.46 -3.81
CA CYS A 170 17.51 -0.66 -4.36
C CYS A 170 18.64 -1.07 -3.41
N ASN A 171 18.78 -2.37 -3.15
CA ASN A 171 19.86 -2.89 -2.31
C ASN A 171 21.02 -3.52 -3.12
N ASN A 172 20.81 -3.78 -4.41
CA ASN A 172 21.76 -4.45 -5.28
C ASN A 172 22.25 -3.51 -6.39
N HIS A 173 23.55 -3.61 -6.73
CA HIS A 173 24.13 -2.79 -7.80
C HIS A 173 23.44 -3.00 -9.15
N SER A 174 23.15 -4.26 -9.51
CA SER A 174 22.42 -4.59 -10.74
C SER A 174 21.02 -3.97 -10.79
N ALA A 175 20.33 -3.90 -9.65
CA ALA A 175 19.02 -3.27 -9.55
C ALA A 175 19.10 -1.75 -9.69
N ILE A 176 20.13 -1.11 -9.13
CA ILE A 176 20.39 0.32 -9.28
C ILE A 176 20.65 0.65 -10.75
N VAL A 177 21.58 -0.06 -11.40
CA VAL A 177 21.92 0.17 -12.82
C VAL A 177 20.68 0.05 -13.70
N LYS A 178 19.92 -1.05 -13.56
CA LYS A 178 18.69 -1.24 -14.32
C LYS A 178 17.67 -0.12 -14.10
N ALA A 179 17.48 0.32 -12.86
CA ALA A 179 16.54 1.40 -12.56
C ALA A 179 17.00 2.76 -13.10
N THR A 180 18.30 3.04 -13.06
CA THR A 180 18.89 4.25 -13.63
C THR A 180 18.82 4.25 -15.15
N ASP A 181 19.05 3.12 -15.81
CA ASP A 181 18.90 2.97 -17.25
C ASP A 181 17.45 3.21 -17.70
N ASN A 182 16.49 2.63 -16.97
CA ASN A 182 15.06 2.88 -17.21
C ASN A 182 14.71 4.37 -17.04
N LEU A 183 15.26 5.04 -16.02
CA LEU A 183 15.08 6.48 -15.82
C LEU A 183 15.68 7.29 -16.99
N ASN A 184 16.88 6.94 -17.45
CA ASN A 184 17.52 7.59 -18.59
C ASN A 184 16.70 7.44 -19.88
N ILE A 185 16.15 6.25 -20.13
CA ILE A 185 15.24 5.99 -21.26
C ILE A 185 14.02 6.90 -21.15
N ASN A 186 13.37 6.96 -19.98
CA ASN A 186 12.21 7.81 -19.75
C ASN A 186 12.50 9.29 -19.94
N LEU A 187 13.66 9.78 -19.51
CA LEU A 187 14.09 11.16 -19.72
C LEU A 187 14.29 11.47 -21.21
N LYS A 188 15.02 10.60 -21.93
CA LYS A 188 15.24 10.76 -23.37
C LYS A 188 13.92 10.80 -24.13
N LEU A 189 13.01 9.89 -23.79
CA LEU A 189 11.69 9.82 -24.39
C LEU A 189 10.79 11.04 -24.07
N ASN A 190 11.12 11.84 -23.06
CA ASN A 190 10.42 13.09 -22.71
C ASN A 190 11.16 14.35 -23.22
N GLY A 191 12.10 14.18 -24.15
CA GLY A 191 12.79 15.29 -24.85
C GLY A 191 13.97 15.90 -24.09
N TYR A 192 14.44 15.26 -23.01
CA TYR A 192 15.58 15.76 -22.24
C TYR A 192 16.90 15.49 -22.99
N PRO A 193 17.89 16.40 -22.95
CA PRO A 193 19.20 16.16 -23.55
C PRO A 193 19.90 14.96 -22.89
N GLY A 194 20.62 14.16 -23.67
CA GLY A 194 21.10 12.83 -23.26
C GLY A 194 22.20 12.82 -22.18
N HIS A 195 22.30 11.68 -21.47
CA HIS A 195 23.32 11.28 -20.48
C HIS A 195 23.45 12.16 -19.21
N TYR A 196 22.49 12.07 -18.29
CA TYR A 196 22.60 12.71 -16.96
C TYR A 196 23.33 11.84 -15.92
N PHE A 197 23.28 10.52 -16.07
CA PHE A 197 23.79 9.57 -15.07
C PHE A 197 24.67 8.55 -15.75
N ILE A 198 25.99 8.66 -15.54
CA ILE A 198 26.98 7.61 -15.81
C ILE A 198 27.30 7.00 -14.46
N ILE A 199 26.84 5.78 -14.22
CA ILE A 199 27.29 5.00 -13.06
C ILE A 199 28.58 4.34 -13.51
N ASN A 200 29.73 4.83 -13.03
CA ASN A 200 31.00 4.17 -13.29
C ASN A 200 31.03 2.84 -12.54
N ASN A 201 31.37 1.77 -13.27
CA ASN A 201 31.60 0.42 -12.76
C ASN A 201 32.69 0.39 -11.69
#